data_AF-A0A8J3GBD1-F1
#
_entry.id   AF-A0A8J3GBD1-F1
#
_cell.length_a   1.000
_cell.length_b   1.000
_cell.length_c   1.000
_cell.angle_alpha   90.00
_cell.angle_beta   90.00
_cell.angle_gamma   90.00
#
_symmetry.space_group_name_H-M   'P 1'
#
loop_
_entity.id
_entity.type
_entity.pdbx_description
1 polymer ?
#
loop_
_entity_poly.entity_id
_entity_poly.type
_entity_poly.pdbx_seq_one_letter_code
_entity_poly.pdbx_strand_id
1 'polypeptide(L)'
;MYIYLITKKINIMKKNILTIAFLATASLAFVACDSEKKSETAEETAGIPDGTMNVDLASSEVNWEGTMVGMYSHSGDVKLTDGSVTITDGKITGGNFAVDLTTINPTDENYDAEKDRTPEKLVGHLSSDDFFAVEQHPKATFEITGSEGSTVMGNLTVRGKTNPEEVKNVSITEEGGKVTMTGDLTFDRTKYDVSFKHPMQEMVLSNDVEMKVKLVASN
;
A
#
# COMPACT_ATOMS: atom_id res chain seq x y z
N MET A 1 -24.12 65.80 15.07
CA MET A 1 -24.01 65.58 13.61
C MET A 1 -24.84 64.36 13.28
N TYR A 2 -25.89 64.55 12.46
CA TYR A 2 -26.75 63.56 11.77
C TYR A 2 -27.36 62.40 12.59
N ILE A 3 -28.66 62.39 12.96
CA ILE A 3 -29.91 62.31 12.17
C ILE A 3 -30.29 60.87 11.75
N TYR A 4 -31.59 60.56 11.93
CA TYR A 4 -32.43 59.49 11.36
C TYR A 4 -32.47 58.13 12.08
N LEU A 5 -33.53 57.80 12.84
CA LEU A 5 -34.89 57.35 12.42
C LEU A 5 -34.88 56.11 11.52
N ILE A 6 -35.14 54.94 12.11
CA ILE A 6 -35.93 53.88 11.44
C ILE A 6 -37.00 53.38 12.41
N THR A 7 -38.24 53.58 11.97
CA THR A 7 -39.47 53.06 12.51
C THR A 7 -39.71 51.63 12.00
N LYS A 8 -40.15 50.71 12.87
CA LYS A 8 -41.25 49.82 12.50
C LYS A 8 -42.07 49.40 13.70
N LYS A 9 -43.37 49.47 13.45
CA LYS A 9 -44.54 49.41 14.31
C LYS A 9 -45.02 47.96 14.41
N ILE A 10 -45.70 47.63 15.53
CA ILE A 10 -47.00 46.89 15.60
C ILE A 10 -46.93 45.37 15.33
N ASN A 11 -47.55 44.43 16.07
CA ASN A 11 -48.58 44.45 17.11
C ASN A 11 -48.67 43.04 17.78
N ILE A 12 -49.08 43.01 19.06
CA ILE A 12 -50.16 42.18 19.67
C ILE A 12 -50.03 40.64 19.50
N MET A 13 -49.91 39.83 20.55
CA MET A 13 -50.97 39.53 21.52
C MET A 13 -50.46 39.09 22.92
N LYS A 14 -51.18 39.55 23.93
CA LYS A 14 -51.15 39.14 25.34
C LYS A 14 -51.95 37.84 25.54
N LYS A 15 -51.50 36.98 26.48
CA LYS A 15 -52.30 36.11 27.38
C LYS A 15 -51.31 35.46 28.37
N ASN A 16 -51.19 35.90 29.63
CA ASN A 16 -51.89 35.41 30.84
C ASN A 16 -52.17 33.89 30.75
N ILE A 17 -51.67 32.99 31.62
CA ILE A 17 -51.86 32.83 33.09
C ILE A 17 -50.79 31.80 33.56
N LEU A 18 -49.85 32.12 34.47
CA LEU A 18 -49.83 31.95 35.94
C LEU A 18 -50.06 30.52 36.52
N THR A 19 -48.95 29.94 37.03
CA THR A 19 -48.75 29.19 38.32
C THR A 19 -49.16 27.70 38.54
N ILE A 20 -48.11 26.91 38.92
CA ILE A 20 -47.99 25.97 40.10
C ILE A 20 -48.71 24.60 39.96
N ALA A 21 -48.19 23.41 40.29
CA ALA A 21 -46.97 22.88 40.92
C ALA A 21 -46.92 21.33 40.81
N PHE A 22 -45.73 20.75 41.08
CA PHE A 22 -45.44 19.42 41.64
C PHE A 22 -45.89 18.15 40.88
N LEU A 23 -44.93 17.35 40.38
CA LEU A 23 -44.56 16.06 40.99
C LEU A 23 -43.35 15.44 40.27
N ALA A 24 -42.32 15.13 41.04
CA ALA A 24 -41.17 14.37 40.60
C ALA A 24 -41.56 12.91 40.33
N THR A 25 -41.22 12.39 39.16
CA THR A 25 -40.87 10.97 39.01
C THR A 25 -39.76 10.85 37.97
N ALA A 26 -38.70 10.16 38.37
CA ALA A 26 -37.56 9.83 37.54
C ALA A 26 -37.92 8.64 36.64
N SER A 27 -37.65 8.78 35.34
CA SER A 27 -37.52 7.64 34.43
C SER A 27 -36.52 8.01 33.34
N LEU A 28 -35.33 7.40 33.48
CA LEU A 28 -34.29 7.33 32.46
C LEU A 28 -34.85 6.60 31.23
N ALA A 29 -34.80 7.24 30.07
CA ALA A 29 -34.81 6.55 28.80
C ALA A 29 -33.65 7.11 27.97
N PHE A 30 -32.68 6.22 27.70
CA PHE A 30 -31.56 6.46 26.80
C PHE A 30 -32.10 6.85 25.42
N VAL A 31 -31.80 8.08 24.99
CA VAL A 31 -31.90 8.45 23.57
C VAL A 31 -30.70 7.83 22.89
N ALA A 32 -30.94 6.76 22.12
CA ALA A 32 -29.97 6.20 21.21
C ALA A 32 -29.56 7.28 20.19
N CYS A 33 -28.29 7.64 20.22
CA CYS A 33 -27.68 8.48 19.21
C CYS A 33 -27.43 7.60 17.99
N ASP A 34 -28.30 7.74 16.98
CA ASP A 34 -28.08 7.14 15.66
C ASP A 34 -26.97 7.94 14.98
N SER A 35 -25.74 7.54 15.23
CA SER A 35 -24.58 8.01 14.48
C SER A 35 -24.61 7.32 13.12
N GLU A 36 -25.11 8.05 12.12
CA GLU A 36 -24.95 7.76 10.70
C GLU A 36 -23.47 7.43 10.43
N LYS A 37 -23.18 6.14 10.35
CA LYS A 37 -21.90 5.63 9.88
C LYS A 37 -21.86 5.92 8.40
N LYS A 38 -21.18 7.01 8.04
CA LYS A 38 -20.80 7.36 6.67
C LYS A 38 -20.13 6.14 6.05
N SER A 39 -20.90 5.39 5.26
CA SER A 39 -20.41 4.32 4.41
C SER A 39 -19.39 4.94 3.47
N GLU A 40 -18.14 4.47 3.52
CA GLU A 40 -17.29 4.57 2.36
C GLU A 40 -18.01 3.89 1.20
N THR A 41 -18.21 4.64 0.14
CA THR A 41 -18.69 4.13 -1.14
C THR A 41 -17.62 3.17 -1.65
N ALA A 42 -17.91 1.87 -1.60
CA ALA A 42 -17.20 0.91 -2.42
C ALA A 42 -17.45 1.32 -3.89
N GLU A 43 -16.40 1.65 -4.62
CA GLU A 43 -16.47 1.69 -6.08
C GLU A 43 -16.88 0.28 -6.54
N GLU A 44 -18.06 0.20 -7.13
CA GLU A 44 -18.55 -0.97 -7.81
C GLU A 44 -17.69 -1.16 -9.08
N THR A 45 -16.72 -2.08 -9.02
CA THR A 45 -15.85 -2.48 -10.14
C THR A 45 -16.62 -3.31 -11.16
N ALA A 46 -17.68 -2.75 -11.73
CA ALA A 46 -18.44 -3.38 -12.81
C ALA A 46 -17.54 -3.47 -14.06
N GLY A 47 -16.98 -4.64 -14.33
CA GLY A 47 -16.22 -4.92 -15.55
C GLY A 47 -14.99 -5.82 -15.40
N ILE A 48 -14.48 -6.04 -14.19
CA ILE A 48 -13.33 -6.93 -13.99
C ILE A 48 -13.83 -8.39 -14.01
N PRO A 49 -13.24 -9.27 -14.85
CA PRO A 49 -13.65 -10.67 -14.89
C PRO A 49 -13.25 -11.41 -13.62
N ASP A 50 -14.20 -12.16 -13.06
CA ASP A 50 -13.92 -13.13 -12.01
C ASP A 50 -13.13 -14.33 -12.57
N GLY A 51 -12.34 -14.94 -11.69
CA GLY A 51 -11.54 -16.11 -12.01
C GLY A 51 -10.08 -15.94 -11.61
N THR A 52 -9.26 -16.93 -11.99
CA THR A 52 -7.82 -16.87 -11.82
C THR A 52 -7.18 -16.56 -13.16
N MET A 53 -6.39 -15.49 -13.20
CA MET A 53 -5.66 -15.05 -14.38
C MET A 53 -4.16 -15.20 -14.14
N ASN A 54 -3.45 -15.66 -15.17
CA ASN A 54 -2.00 -15.66 -15.16
C ASN A 54 -1.47 -14.28 -15.57
N VAL A 55 -0.36 -13.89 -14.97
CA VAL A 55 0.34 -12.65 -15.28
C VAL A 55 1.15 -12.83 -16.56
N ASP A 56 1.03 -11.88 -17.47
CA ASP A 56 1.96 -11.70 -18.57
C ASP A 56 3.28 -11.15 -18.02
N LEU A 57 4.25 -12.04 -17.83
CA LEU A 57 5.55 -11.72 -17.26
C LEU A 57 6.33 -10.68 -18.07
N ALA A 58 6.10 -10.60 -19.39
CA ALA A 58 6.83 -9.68 -20.26
C ALA A 58 6.24 -8.27 -20.24
N SER A 59 4.94 -8.15 -19.98
CA SER A 59 4.23 -6.87 -19.86
C SER A 59 4.16 -6.34 -18.42
N SER A 60 4.73 -7.09 -17.46
CA SER A 60 4.69 -6.77 -16.03
C SER A 60 6.05 -6.34 -15.51
N GLU A 61 6.04 -5.52 -14.47
CA GLU A 61 7.23 -4.85 -13.93
C GLU A 61 7.21 -4.93 -12.40
N VAL A 62 8.38 -5.22 -11.83
CA VAL A 62 8.63 -5.15 -10.38
C VAL A 62 9.88 -4.31 -10.18
N ASN A 63 9.69 -3.09 -9.69
CA ASN A 63 10.76 -2.14 -9.44
C ASN A 63 11.04 -2.08 -7.94
N TRP A 64 12.30 -1.86 -7.57
CA TRP A 64 12.74 -1.75 -6.19
C TRP A 64 13.48 -0.43 -5.96
N GLU A 65 13.43 0.06 -4.72
CA GLU A 65 14.25 1.16 -4.22
C GLU A 65 14.80 0.83 -2.82
N GLY A 66 16.09 1.11 -2.62
CA GLY A 66 16.79 0.97 -1.35
C GLY A 66 17.56 2.24 -1.00
N THR A 67 17.42 2.72 0.24
CA THR A 67 17.85 4.07 0.62
C THR A 67 18.94 4.09 1.69
N MET A 68 20.04 4.78 1.39
CA MET A 68 21.05 5.22 2.36
C MET A 68 20.60 6.56 2.94
N VAL A 69 20.12 6.55 4.20
CA VAL A 69 19.43 7.68 4.83
C VAL A 69 20.30 8.94 4.81
N GLY A 70 19.73 10.04 4.29
CA GLY A 70 20.41 11.34 4.21
C GLY A 70 21.52 11.43 3.16
N MET A 71 21.68 10.39 2.32
CA MET A 71 22.73 10.33 1.31
C MET A 71 22.17 10.14 -0.11
N TYR A 72 21.89 8.89 -0.50
CA TYR A 72 21.44 8.52 -1.85
C TYR A 72 20.55 7.28 -1.77
N SER A 73 19.78 7.02 -2.82
CA SER A 73 19.08 5.75 -3.02
C SER A 73 19.61 5.04 -4.27
N HIS A 74 19.40 3.74 -4.31
CA HIS A 74 19.53 2.96 -5.53
C HIS A 74 18.17 2.41 -5.91
N SER A 75 17.92 2.30 -7.21
CA SER A 75 16.70 1.72 -7.73
C SER A 75 16.98 0.85 -8.94
N GLY A 76 16.05 -0.04 -9.22
CA GLY A 76 16.19 -1.02 -10.27
C GLY A 76 14.95 -1.87 -10.47
N ASP A 77 15.11 -2.92 -11.27
CA ASP A 77 14.09 -3.92 -11.51
C ASP A 77 14.55 -5.32 -11.09
N VAL A 78 13.57 -6.21 -10.92
CA VAL A 78 13.77 -7.65 -10.76
C VAL A 78 12.67 -8.38 -11.53
N LYS A 79 13.01 -9.48 -12.21
CA LYS A 79 12.07 -10.14 -13.11
C LYS A 79 11.17 -11.12 -12.38
N LEU A 80 9.89 -11.09 -12.75
CA LEU A 80 8.95 -12.15 -12.39
C LEU A 80 9.31 -13.44 -13.14
N THR A 81 9.15 -14.57 -12.45
CA THR A 81 9.22 -15.92 -13.03
C THR A 81 7.89 -16.63 -13.03
N ASP A 82 6.98 -16.20 -12.17
CA ASP A 82 5.63 -16.72 -12.07
C ASP A 82 4.72 -15.67 -11.44
N GLY A 83 3.43 -15.74 -11.75
CA GLY A 83 2.44 -14.76 -11.33
C GLY A 83 1.02 -15.19 -11.66
N SER A 84 0.14 -15.18 -10.67
CA SER A 84 -1.29 -15.38 -10.83
C SER A 84 -2.07 -14.50 -9.84
N VAL A 85 -3.27 -14.11 -10.23
CA VAL A 85 -4.21 -13.38 -9.37
C VAL A 85 -5.59 -14.02 -9.47
N THR A 86 -6.28 -14.14 -8.35
CA THR A 86 -7.67 -14.60 -8.28
C THR A 86 -8.57 -13.44 -7.90
N ILE A 87 -9.58 -13.19 -8.72
CA ILE A 87 -10.59 -12.17 -8.52
C ILE A 87 -11.94 -12.83 -8.32
N THR A 88 -12.70 -12.37 -7.32
CA THR A 88 -14.06 -12.83 -7.03
C THR A 88 -14.89 -11.64 -6.56
N ASP A 89 -16.06 -11.44 -7.16
CA ASP A 89 -16.93 -10.30 -6.90
C ASP A 89 -16.18 -8.95 -7.02
N GLY A 90 -15.28 -8.86 -8.01
CA GLY A 90 -14.47 -7.65 -8.26
C GLY A 90 -13.33 -7.42 -7.25
N LYS A 91 -13.06 -8.36 -6.34
CA LYS A 91 -12.01 -8.23 -5.31
C LYS A 91 -10.89 -9.24 -5.53
N ILE A 92 -9.67 -8.82 -5.25
CA ILE A 92 -8.52 -9.72 -5.18
C ILE A 92 -8.68 -10.62 -3.95
N THR A 93 -8.76 -11.93 -4.17
CA THR A 93 -8.97 -12.92 -3.10
C THR A 93 -7.80 -13.89 -2.93
N GLY A 94 -6.90 -13.95 -3.91
CA GLY A 94 -5.75 -14.84 -3.89
C GLY A 94 -4.78 -14.54 -5.03
N GLY A 95 -3.67 -15.26 -5.06
CA GLY A 95 -2.62 -15.10 -6.05
C GLY A 95 -1.27 -15.53 -5.53
N ASN A 96 -0.37 -15.89 -6.45
CA ASN A 96 0.99 -16.31 -6.15
C ASN A 96 1.94 -15.63 -7.12
N PHE A 97 3.04 -15.10 -6.60
CA PHE A 97 4.06 -14.41 -7.38
C PHE A 97 5.44 -14.91 -6.98
N ALA A 98 6.35 -14.97 -7.95
CA ALA A 98 7.75 -15.28 -7.70
C ALA A 98 8.65 -14.40 -8.55
N VAL A 99 9.67 -13.79 -7.94
CA VAL A 99 10.74 -13.07 -8.64
C VAL A 99 12.03 -13.88 -8.63
N ASP A 100 12.85 -13.71 -9.67
CA ASP A 100 14.20 -14.28 -9.75
C ASP A 100 15.23 -13.25 -9.30
N LEU A 101 15.81 -13.47 -8.12
CA LEU A 101 16.77 -12.55 -7.53
C LEU A 101 18.11 -12.55 -8.29
N THR A 102 18.39 -13.52 -9.17
CA THR A 102 19.56 -13.48 -10.05
C THR A 102 19.44 -12.41 -11.14
N THR A 103 18.24 -11.85 -11.32
CA THR A 103 17.93 -10.83 -12.33
C THR A 103 17.89 -9.40 -11.79
N ILE A 104 18.27 -9.18 -10.53
CA ILE A 104 18.36 -7.84 -9.95
C ILE A 104 19.21 -6.95 -10.85
N ASN A 105 18.60 -5.87 -11.32
CA ASN A 105 19.19 -4.97 -12.29
C ASN A 105 19.03 -3.51 -11.82
N PRO A 106 20.09 -2.85 -11.38
CA PRO A 106 20.03 -1.43 -11.06
C PRO A 106 19.84 -0.59 -12.33
N THR A 107 18.97 0.43 -12.25
CA THR A 107 18.62 1.30 -13.39
C THR A 107 18.84 2.78 -13.10
N ASP A 108 19.29 3.13 -11.90
CA ASP A 108 19.64 4.50 -11.50
C ASP A 108 21.01 4.95 -12.02
N GLU A 109 21.37 6.21 -11.73
CA GLU A 109 22.65 6.81 -12.14
C GLU A 109 23.56 7.17 -10.93
N ASN A 110 23.24 6.74 -9.71
CA ASN A 110 23.95 7.11 -8.48
C ASN A 110 25.27 6.32 -8.29
N TYR A 111 26.10 6.30 -9.33
CA TYR A 111 27.36 5.56 -9.40
C TYR A 111 28.55 6.50 -9.61
N ASP A 112 29.73 6.02 -9.23
CA ASP A 112 30.98 6.76 -9.30
C ASP A 112 32.13 5.76 -9.47
N ALA A 113 32.50 5.52 -10.73
CA ALA A 113 33.50 4.54 -11.09
C ALA A 113 34.90 4.89 -10.56
N GLU A 114 35.22 6.18 -10.39
CA GLU A 114 36.49 6.61 -9.79
C GLU A 114 36.59 6.22 -8.31
N LYS A 115 35.45 6.13 -7.62
CA LYS A 115 35.33 5.62 -6.26
C LYS A 115 34.96 4.15 -6.18
N ASP A 116 35.04 3.43 -7.30
CA ASP A 116 34.77 1.99 -7.37
C ASP A 116 33.35 1.64 -6.86
N ARG A 117 32.40 2.54 -7.16
CA ARG A 117 30.95 2.40 -6.94
C ARG A 117 30.28 2.22 -8.29
N THR A 118 30.01 0.97 -8.67
CA THR A 118 29.41 0.62 -9.97
C THR A 118 28.16 -0.24 -9.78
N PRO A 119 27.28 -0.32 -10.79
CA PRO A 119 26.12 -1.21 -10.76
C PRO A 119 26.51 -2.68 -10.50
N GLU A 120 27.60 -3.16 -11.11
CA GLU A 120 28.05 -4.55 -10.95
C GLU A 120 28.45 -4.86 -9.51
N LYS A 121 29.08 -3.89 -8.83
CA LYS A 121 29.42 -4.04 -7.42
C LYS A 121 28.19 -3.99 -6.53
N LEU A 122 27.23 -3.13 -6.83
CA LEU A 122 25.96 -3.12 -6.11
C LEU A 122 25.27 -4.48 -6.23
N VAL A 123 25.14 -5.02 -7.44
CA VAL A 123 24.57 -6.36 -7.68
C VAL A 123 25.34 -7.44 -6.92
N GLY A 124 26.68 -7.38 -6.92
CA GLY A 124 27.52 -8.29 -6.14
C GLY A 124 27.23 -8.23 -4.64
N HIS A 125 27.09 -7.02 -4.07
CA HIS A 125 26.73 -6.83 -2.66
C HIS A 125 25.32 -7.35 -2.36
N LEU A 126 24.32 -6.97 -3.16
CA LEU A 126 22.93 -7.41 -2.98
C LEU A 126 22.80 -8.94 -3.08
N SER A 127 23.61 -9.58 -3.93
CA SER A 127 23.60 -11.03 -4.13
C SER A 127 24.27 -11.83 -3.01
N SER A 128 25.15 -11.20 -2.24
CA SER A 128 25.96 -11.85 -1.21
C SER A 128 25.16 -12.29 0.04
N ASP A 129 25.79 -13.08 0.89
CA ASP A 129 25.25 -13.57 2.17
C ASP A 129 24.88 -12.45 3.15
N ASP A 130 25.53 -11.28 3.02
CA ASP A 130 25.25 -10.09 3.82
C ASP A 130 23.91 -9.42 3.43
N PHE A 131 23.38 -9.74 2.25
CA PHE A 131 22.11 -9.26 1.74
C PHE A 131 21.16 -10.42 1.42
N PHE A 132 20.85 -10.67 0.15
CA PHE A 132 19.78 -11.59 -0.25
C PHE A 132 20.23 -13.04 -0.38
N ALA A 133 21.53 -13.34 -0.24
CA ALA A 133 22.08 -14.70 -0.31
C ALA A 133 21.54 -15.47 -1.53
N VAL A 134 21.68 -14.85 -2.71
CA VAL A 134 20.96 -15.24 -3.94
C VAL A 134 21.35 -16.64 -4.41
N GLU A 135 22.57 -17.09 -4.12
CA GLU A 135 22.99 -18.46 -4.44
C GLU A 135 22.15 -19.52 -3.70
N GLN A 136 21.81 -19.28 -2.42
CA GLN A 136 21.01 -20.21 -1.61
C GLN A 136 19.50 -19.94 -1.74
N HIS A 137 19.14 -18.69 -2.07
CA HIS A 137 17.77 -18.23 -2.18
C HIS A 137 17.55 -17.46 -3.49
N PRO A 138 17.55 -18.14 -4.65
CA PRO A 138 17.45 -17.47 -5.94
C PRO A 138 16.07 -16.86 -6.21
N LYS A 139 15.07 -17.15 -5.36
CA LYS A 139 13.70 -16.67 -5.52
C LYS A 139 13.18 -16.03 -4.24
N ALA A 140 12.37 -14.98 -4.41
CA ALA A 140 11.45 -14.47 -3.41
C ALA A 140 10.02 -14.64 -3.90
N THR A 141 9.08 -14.90 -2.99
CA THR A 141 7.68 -15.17 -3.35
C THR A 141 6.71 -14.33 -2.54
N PHE A 142 5.54 -14.05 -3.12
CA PHE A 142 4.44 -13.39 -2.43
C PHE A 142 3.15 -14.18 -2.67
N GLU A 143 2.49 -14.58 -1.59
CA GLU A 143 1.20 -15.29 -1.62
C GLU A 143 0.11 -14.36 -1.08
N ILE A 144 -0.87 -14.02 -1.90
CA ILE A 144 -2.01 -13.18 -1.50
C ILE A 144 -2.94 -14.00 -0.62
N THR A 145 -3.33 -13.43 0.53
CA THR A 145 -4.29 -14.02 1.47
C THR A 145 -5.64 -13.30 1.48
N GLY A 146 -5.73 -12.12 0.87
CA GLY A 146 -6.98 -11.38 0.68
C GLY A 146 -6.76 -9.91 0.36
N SER A 147 -7.84 -9.14 0.32
CA SER A 147 -7.81 -7.68 0.16
C SER A 147 -8.90 -7.00 0.99
N GLU A 148 -8.63 -5.77 1.40
CA GLU A 148 -9.56 -4.87 2.05
C GLU A 148 -9.36 -3.45 1.49
N GLY A 149 -10.38 -2.92 0.80
CA GLY A 149 -10.27 -1.64 0.09
C GLY A 149 -9.16 -1.68 -0.97
N SER A 150 -8.26 -0.70 -0.92
CA SER A 150 -7.07 -0.60 -1.80
C SER A 150 -5.81 -1.23 -1.19
N THR A 151 -5.97 -2.14 -0.23
CA THR A 151 -4.89 -2.89 0.41
C THR A 151 -5.03 -4.37 0.09
N VAL A 152 -3.94 -4.99 -0.36
CA VAL A 152 -3.81 -6.44 -0.53
C VAL A 152 -2.91 -6.98 0.56
N MET A 153 -3.37 -8.00 1.27
CA MET A 153 -2.61 -8.69 2.31
C MET A 153 -2.00 -9.97 1.74
N GLY A 154 -0.78 -10.29 2.17
CA GLY A 154 -0.12 -11.51 1.72
C GLY A 154 1.09 -11.89 2.57
N ASN A 155 1.63 -13.06 2.27
CA ASN A 155 2.83 -13.60 2.88
C ASN A 155 4.01 -13.39 1.94
N LEU A 156 4.93 -12.50 2.30
CA LEU A 156 6.19 -12.31 1.61
C LEU A 156 7.22 -13.32 2.14
N THR A 157 7.89 -14.03 1.23
CA THR A 157 9.00 -14.92 1.54
C THR A 157 10.28 -14.43 0.88
N VAL A 158 11.26 -14.03 1.69
CA VAL A 158 12.60 -13.62 1.27
C VAL A 158 13.61 -14.36 2.12
N ARG A 159 14.68 -14.91 1.51
CA ARG A 159 15.67 -15.77 2.19
C ARG A 159 15.06 -16.93 2.99
N GLY A 160 13.98 -17.51 2.48
CA GLY A 160 13.25 -18.59 3.16
C GLY A 160 12.55 -18.18 4.47
N LYS A 161 12.47 -16.88 4.78
CA LYS A 161 11.69 -16.35 5.90
C LYS A 161 10.39 -15.79 5.38
N THR A 162 9.28 -16.20 5.98
CA THR A 162 7.94 -15.76 5.59
C THR A 162 7.35 -14.85 6.65
N ASN A 163 6.90 -13.65 6.26
CA ASN A 163 6.20 -12.72 7.13
C ASN A 163 4.98 -12.13 6.40
N PRO A 164 3.91 -11.75 7.14
CA PRO A 164 2.79 -11.04 6.56
C PRO A 164 3.22 -9.61 6.19
N GLU A 165 2.84 -9.17 4.99
CA GLU A 165 3.06 -7.80 4.50
C GLU A 165 1.80 -7.30 3.77
N GLU A 166 1.75 -5.98 3.57
CA GLU A 166 0.66 -5.29 2.89
C GLU A 166 1.17 -4.60 1.63
N VAL A 167 0.47 -4.82 0.52
CA VAL A 167 0.60 -4.01 -0.70
C VAL A 167 -0.48 -2.94 -0.66
N LYS A 168 -0.08 -1.68 -0.66
CA LYS A 168 -0.95 -0.51 -0.56
C LYS A 168 -1.14 0.15 -1.91
N ASN A 169 -2.07 1.11 -1.96
CA ASN A 169 -2.38 1.89 -3.16
C ASN A 169 -2.73 0.99 -4.35
N VAL A 170 -3.41 -0.12 -4.08
CA VAL A 170 -3.76 -1.09 -5.12
C VAL A 170 -4.83 -0.47 -6.01
N SER A 171 -4.57 -0.49 -7.31
CA SER A 171 -5.51 -0.09 -8.37
C SER A 171 -5.65 -1.22 -9.36
N ILE A 172 -6.86 -1.45 -9.86
CA ILE A 172 -7.18 -2.46 -10.85
C ILE A 172 -7.99 -1.81 -11.95
N THR A 173 -7.54 -1.96 -13.19
CA THR A 173 -8.24 -1.49 -14.38
C THR A 173 -8.39 -2.63 -15.38
N GLU A 174 -9.53 -2.67 -16.08
CA GLU A 174 -9.74 -3.57 -17.22
C GLU A 174 -9.89 -2.72 -18.47
N GLU A 175 -9.09 -3.02 -19.50
CA GLU A 175 -9.20 -2.40 -20.81
C GLU A 175 -8.88 -3.43 -21.90
N GLY A 176 -9.85 -3.68 -22.78
CA GLY A 176 -9.64 -4.51 -23.97
C GLY A 176 -9.29 -5.97 -23.67
N GLY A 177 -9.84 -6.54 -22.60
CA GLY A 177 -9.58 -7.91 -22.16
C GLY A 177 -8.28 -8.09 -21.37
N LYS A 178 -7.61 -6.98 -21.02
CA LYS A 178 -6.42 -6.99 -20.17
C LYS A 178 -6.73 -6.33 -18.84
N VAL A 179 -6.37 -7.00 -17.76
CA VAL A 179 -6.45 -6.48 -16.41
C VAL A 179 -5.07 -5.97 -16.01
N THR A 180 -4.96 -4.68 -15.74
CA THR A 180 -3.75 -4.06 -15.20
C THR A 180 -3.93 -3.78 -13.72
N MET A 181 -2.96 -4.20 -12.91
CA MET A 181 -2.94 -3.96 -11.47
C MET A 181 -1.67 -3.23 -11.09
N THR A 182 -1.76 -2.24 -10.20
CA THR A 182 -0.59 -1.57 -9.61
C THR A 182 -0.62 -1.66 -8.10
N GLY A 183 0.52 -1.57 -7.45
CA GLY A 183 0.60 -1.49 -5.99
C GLY A 183 1.99 -1.14 -5.48
N ASP A 184 2.03 -0.60 -4.26
CA ASP A 184 3.25 -0.27 -3.53
C ASP A 184 3.42 -1.21 -2.34
N LEU A 185 4.52 -1.94 -2.27
CA LEU A 185 4.90 -2.77 -1.12
C LEU A 185 6.12 -2.15 -0.46
N THR A 186 6.03 -1.88 0.84
CA THR A 186 7.18 -1.50 1.67
C THR A 186 7.35 -2.55 2.74
N PHE A 187 8.54 -3.15 2.84
CA PHE A 187 8.84 -4.15 3.87
C PHE A 187 10.15 -3.86 4.58
N ASP A 188 10.22 -4.24 5.86
CA ASP A 188 11.45 -4.16 6.64
C ASP A 188 12.33 -5.38 6.33
N ARG A 189 13.46 -5.14 5.65
CA ARG A 189 14.42 -6.17 5.24
C ARG A 189 15.00 -6.96 6.43
N THR A 190 15.02 -6.39 7.62
CA THR A 190 15.57 -7.05 8.82
C THR A 190 14.70 -8.21 9.31
N LYS A 191 13.39 -8.21 8.99
CA LYS A 191 12.49 -9.37 9.23
C LYS A 191 12.89 -10.62 8.43
N TYR A 192 13.75 -10.45 7.42
CA TYR A 192 14.23 -11.49 6.51
C TYR A 192 15.73 -11.75 6.69
N ASP A 193 16.26 -11.41 7.87
CA ASP A 193 17.68 -11.53 8.24
C ASP A 193 18.65 -10.73 7.33
N VAL A 194 18.15 -9.77 6.56
CA VAL A 194 18.97 -8.85 5.73
C VAL A 194 19.40 -7.68 6.61
N SER A 195 20.40 -7.86 7.46
CA SER A 195 20.81 -6.88 8.50
C SER A 195 22.16 -6.21 8.22
N PHE A 196 22.46 -5.89 6.97
CA PHE A 196 23.69 -5.17 6.59
C PHE A 196 23.85 -3.87 7.38
N LYS A 197 25.07 -3.66 7.89
CA LYS A 197 25.52 -2.42 8.52
C LYS A 197 26.72 -1.91 7.76
N HIS A 198 26.63 -0.66 7.32
CA HIS A 198 27.73 -0.04 6.61
C HIS A 198 28.96 0.12 7.55
N PRO A 199 30.19 -0.16 7.09
CA PRO A 199 31.39 -0.03 7.94
C PRO A 199 31.59 1.38 8.52
N MET A 200 31.15 2.41 7.79
CA MET A 200 31.11 3.80 8.26
C MET A 200 29.83 4.04 9.06
N GLN A 201 29.97 4.33 10.36
CA GLN A 201 28.85 4.47 11.32
C GLN A 201 27.86 5.59 10.97
N GLU A 202 28.28 6.61 10.22
CA GLU A 202 27.41 7.71 9.79
C GLU A 202 26.48 7.31 8.64
N MET A 203 26.78 6.21 7.94
CA MET A 203 25.97 5.72 6.83
C MET A 203 24.94 4.70 7.32
N VAL A 204 23.68 5.13 7.36
CA VAL A 204 22.57 4.30 7.85
C VAL A 204 21.74 3.80 6.68
N LEU A 205 21.76 2.48 6.45
CA LEU A 205 20.93 1.85 5.42
C LEU A 205 19.54 1.67 5.99
N SER A 206 18.53 2.24 5.32
CA SER A 206 17.14 2.07 5.72
C SER A 206 16.81 0.59 5.91
N ASN A 207 15.96 0.31 6.88
CA ASN A 207 15.35 -1.02 7.01
C ASN A 207 14.31 -1.24 5.92
N ASP A 208 13.67 -0.17 5.45
CA ASP A 208 12.62 -0.27 4.45
C ASP A 208 13.22 -0.48 3.07
N VAL A 209 12.65 -1.47 2.38
CA VAL A 209 12.80 -1.67 0.93
C VAL A 209 11.43 -1.38 0.32
N GLU A 210 11.42 -0.52 -0.68
CA GLU A 210 10.22 -0.12 -1.39
C GLU A 210 10.14 -0.84 -2.72
N MET A 211 8.95 -1.36 -3.04
CA MET A 211 8.66 -2.09 -4.25
C MET A 211 7.47 -1.45 -4.95
N LYS A 212 7.61 -1.18 -6.24
CA LYS A 212 6.54 -0.71 -7.11
C LYS A 212 6.21 -1.80 -8.11
N VAL A 213 4.98 -2.30 -8.04
CA VAL A 213 4.53 -3.45 -8.82
C VAL A 213 3.50 -2.98 -9.84
N LYS A 214 3.67 -3.42 -11.08
CA LYS A 214 2.69 -3.29 -12.16
C LYS A 214 2.53 -4.65 -12.82
N LEU A 215 1.33 -5.20 -12.76
CA LEU A 215 1.01 -6.52 -13.30
C LEU A 215 0.01 -6.36 -14.43
N VAL A 216 0.25 -7.07 -15.52
CA VAL A 216 -0.72 -7.22 -16.60
C VAL A 216 -1.14 -8.68 -16.63
N ALA A 217 -2.43 -8.93 -16.55
CA ALA A 217 -3.00 -10.26 -16.64
C ALA A 217 -4.11 -10.28 -17.71
N SER A 218 -4.36 -11.44 -18.28
CA SER A 218 -5.46 -11.66 -19.21
C SER A 218 -6.06 -13.04 -18.98
N ASN A 219 -7.36 -13.16 -19.26
CA ASN A 219 -8.08 -14.43 -19.23
C ASN A 219 -7.79 -15.29 -20.48
#